data_AF-A0A3M1SH98-F1
#
_entry.id   AF-A0A3M1SH98-F1
#
_cell.length_a   1.000
_cell.length_b   1.000
_cell.length_c   1.000
_cell.angle_alpha   90.00
_cell.angle_beta   90.00
_cell.angle_gamma   90.00
#
_symmetry.space_group_name_H-M   'P 1'
#
loop_
_entity.id
_entity.type
_entity.pdbx_description
1 polymer ?
#
loop_
_entity_poly.entity_id
_entity_poly.type
_entity_poly.pdbx_seq_one_letter_code
_entity_poly.pdbx_strand_id
1 'polypeptide(L)'
;MPLFNKLKQEEFKREMVNRKGVFIGAYVPVELKESLRRRAAMEHRTLSQEITRILTEAVHGKGLPPGSIDRRRPNSPPRRRATDPLPRRRAEDLPFIPPEKDGNGAI
;
A
#
# COMPACT_ATOMS: atom_id res chain seq x y z
N MET A 1 -30.05 -34.47 -2.04
CA MET A 1 -28.77 -34.68 -1.32
C MET A 1 -28.27 -33.39 -0.64
N PRO A 2 -28.95 -32.84 0.41
CA PRO A 2 -28.51 -31.60 1.08
C PRO A 2 -27.56 -31.82 2.28
N LEU A 3 -27.47 -33.06 2.79
CA LEU A 3 -26.68 -33.40 3.98
C LEU A 3 -25.17 -33.20 3.79
N PHE A 4 -24.67 -33.41 2.58
CA PHE A 4 -23.24 -33.32 2.26
C PHE A 4 -22.69 -31.89 2.40
N ASN A 5 -23.48 -30.88 1.99
CA ASN A 5 -23.11 -29.48 2.15
C ASN A 5 -23.14 -29.02 3.61
N LYS A 6 -24.07 -29.56 4.41
CA LYS A 6 -24.18 -29.21 5.83
C LYS A 6 -22.98 -29.72 6.64
N LEU A 7 -22.57 -30.97 6.40
CA LEU A 7 -21.40 -31.56 7.08
C LEU A 7 -20.11 -30.81 6.74
N LYS A 8 -19.89 -30.46 5.47
CA LYS A 8 -18.72 -29.69 5.04
C LYS A 8 -18.68 -28.28 5.66
N GLN A 9 -19.85 -27.66 5.85
CA GLN A 9 -19.95 -26.36 6.53
C GLN A 9 -19.64 -26.46 8.02
N GLU A 10 -20.05 -27.54 8.69
CA GLU A 10 -19.75 -27.73 10.11
C GLU A 10 -18.28 -28.05 10.38
N GLU A 11 -17.64 -28.83 9.50
CA GLU A 11 -16.19 -29.05 9.56
C GLU A 11 -15.42 -27.75 9.35
N PHE A 12 -15.79 -26.96 8.34
CA PHE A 12 -15.15 -25.67 8.08
C PHE A 12 -15.33 -24.70 9.26
N LYS A 13 -16.52 -24.70 9.90
CA LYS A 13 -16.78 -23.94 11.13
C LYS A 13 -15.89 -24.40 12.30
N ARG A 14 -15.72 -25.71 12.51
CA ARG A 14 -14.86 -26.25 13.59
C ARG A 14 -13.38 -25.90 13.35
N GLU A 15 -12.92 -25.98 12.12
CA GLU A 15 -11.54 -25.62 11.75
C GLU A 15 -11.28 -24.11 11.94
N MET A 16 -12.29 -23.28 11.69
CA MET A 16 -12.29 -21.83 11.87
C MET A 16 -12.24 -21.40 13.34
N VAL A 17 -12.97 -22.09 14.24
CA VAL A 17 -12.98 -21.82 15.68
C VAL A 17 -11.62 -22.09 16.34
N ASN A 18 -10.84 -23.02 15.81
CA ASN A 18 -9.50 -23.33 16.31
C ASN A 18 -8.38 -22.40 15.78
N ARG A 19 -8.71 -21.40 14.95
CA ARG A 19 -7.78 -20.37 14.48
C ARG A 19 -7.94 -19.12 15.36
N LYS A 20 -6.84 -18.45 15.74
CA LYS A 20 -6.81 -17.25 16.61
C LYS A 20 -7.46 -15.98 15.99
N GLY A 21 -8.46 -16.12 15.14
CA GLY A 21 -9.11 -15.02 14.42
C GLY A 21 -10.61 -14.95 14.69
N VAL A 22 -11.15 -13.73 14.71
CA VAL A 22 -12.61 -13.47 14.79
C VAL A 22 -13.18 -13.36 13.38
N PHE A 23 -14.32 -13.98 13.12
CA PHE A 23 -15.01 -13.85 11.84
C PHE A 23 -15.89 -12.61 11.82
N ILE A 24 -15.75 -11.83 10.76
CA ILE A 24 -16.52 -10.62 10.53
C ILE A 24 -17.50 -10.89 9.39
N GLY A 25 -18.79 -10.90 9.72
CA GLY A 25 -19.87 -10.88 8.74
C GLY A 25 -20.34 -9.45 8.53
N ALA A 26 -20.22 -8.94 7.30
CA ALA A 26 -20.70 -7.60 6.94
C ALA A 26 -21.48 -7.67 5.62
N TYR A 27 -22.54 -6.88 5.52
CA TYR A 27 -23.23 -6.68 4.25
C TYR A 27 -22.37 -5.80 3.36
N VAL A 28 -22.15 -6.24 2.12
CA VAL A 28 -21.41 -5.50 1.11
C VAL A 28 -22.22 -5.52 -0.18
N PRO A 29 -22.56 -4.36 -0.77
CA PRO A 29 -23.20 -4.29 -2.07
C PRO A 29 -22.43 -5.09 -3.12
N VAL A 30 -23.15 -5.70 -4.07
CA VAL A 30 -22.57 -6.64 -5.06
C VAL A 30 -21.47 -5.98 -5.88
N GLU A 31 -21.73 -4.77 -6.38
CA GLU A 31 -20.79 -3.97 -7.17
C GLU A 31 -19.50 -3.67 -6.38
N LEU A 32 -19.63 -3.32 -5.10
CA LEU A 32 -18.50 -3.04 -4.23
C LEU A 32 -17.68 -4.31 -3.96
N LYS A 33 -18.34 -5.44 -3.73
CA LYS A 33 -17.69 -6.75 -3.54
C LYS A 33 -16.88 -7.15 -4.77
N GLU A 34 -17.42 -6.94 -5.97
CA GLU A 34 -16.70 -7.22 -7.22
C GLU A 34 -15.50 -6.29 -7.41
N SER A 35 -15.68 -5.00 -7.16
CA SER A 35 -14.59 -4.02 -7.22
C SER A 35 -13.44 -4.39 -6.27
N LEU A 36 -13.77 -4.73 -5.01
CA LEU A 36 -12.79 -5.21 -4.03
C LEU A 36 -12.09 -6.48 -4.48
N ARG A 37 -12.82 -7.42 -5.08
CA ARG A 37 -12.24 -8.66 -5.59
C ARG A 37 -11.28 -8.42 -6.75
N ARG A 38 -11.62 -7.52 -7.69
CA ARG A 38 -10.73 -7.14 -8.80
C ARG A 38 -9.46 -6.48 -8.27
N ARG A 39 -9.60 -5.55 -7.33
CA ARG A 39 -8.46 -4.89 -6.68
C ARG A 39 -7.55 -5.88 -5.97
N ALA A 40 -8.13 -6.79 -5.18
CA ALA A 40 -7.36 -7.83 -4.49
C ALA A 40 -6.58 -8.72 -5.48
N ALA A 41 -7.21 -9.09 -6.60
CA ALA A 41 -6.56 -9.89 -7.64
C ALA A 41 -5.38 -9.16 -8.31
N MET A 42 -5.48 -7.85 -8.54
CA MET A 42 -4.39 -7.04 -9.09
C MET A 42 -3.16 -6.99 -8.17
N GLU A 43 -3.38 -7.05 -6.86
CA GLU A 43 -2.31 -7.03 -5.86
C GLU A 43 -1.92 -8.44 -5.37
N HIS A 44 -2.36 -9.50 -6.06
CA HIS A 44 -2.13 -10.90 -5.70
C HIS A 44 -2.53 -11.26 -4.25
N ARG A 45 -3.60 -10.62 -3.75
CA ARG A 45 -4.16 -10.84 -2.41
C ARG A 45 -5.51 -11.54 -2.47
N THR A 46 -5.88 -12.18 -1.37
CA THR A 46 -7.25 -12.66 -1.15
C THR A 46 -8.16 -11.50 -0.72
N LEU A 47 -9.47 -11.64 -0.95
CA LEU A 47 -10.46 -10.63 -0.56
C LEU A 47 -10.38 -10.31 0.95
N SER A 48 -10.23 -11.32 1.80
CA SER A 48 -10.10 -11.12 3.25
C SER A 48 -8.84 -10.33 3.62
N GLN A 49 -7.71 -10.57 2.93
CA GLN A 49 -6.48 -9.81 3.14
C GLN A 49 -6.65 -8.34 2.72
N GLU A 50 -7.35 -8.09 1.62
CA GLU A 50 -7.65 -6.74 1.16
C GLU A 50 -8.50 -5.97 2.18
N ILE A 51 -9.54 -6.62 2.70
CA ILE A 51 -10.42 -6.04 3.73
C ILE A 51 -9.60 -5.72 4.98
N THR A 52 -8.79 -6.66 5.46
CA THR A 52 -7.93 -6.41 6.63
C THR A 52 -6.97 -5.26 6.39
N ARG A 53 -6.38 -5.15 5.20
CA ARG A 53 -5.51 -4.01 4.85
C ARG A 53 -6.28 -2.70 4.90
N ILE A 54 -7.43 -2.61 4.25
CA ILE A 54 -8.25 -1.39 4.22
C ILE A 54 -8.66 -0.98 5.63
N LEU A 55 -9.11 -1.93 6.45
CA LEU A 55 -9.46 -1.67 7.85
C LEU A 55 -8.24 -1.20 8.66
N THR A 56 -7.07 -1.79 8.42
CA THR A 56 -5.83 -1.39 9.09
C THR A 56 -5.42 0.03 8.68
N GLU A 57 -5.47 0.36 7.38
CA GLU A 57 -5.19 1.71 6.85
C GLU A 57 -6.19 2.75 7.36
N ALA A 58 -7.47 2.40 7.50
CA ALA A 58 -8.49 3.30 8.04
C ALA A 58 -8.26 3.63 9.52
N VAL A 59 -7.74 2.68 10.31
CA VAL A 59 -7.44 2.88 11.74
C VAL A 59 -6.10 3.58 11.96
N HIS A 60 -5.06 3.20 11.21
CA HIS A 60 -3.69 3.64 11.47
C HIS A 60 -3.22 4.80 10.57
N GLY A 61 -3.85 4.99 9.41
CA GLY A 61 -3.40 5.90 8.36
C GLY A 61 -2.77 5.17 7.17
N LYS A 62 -2.76 5.86 6.02
CA LYS A 62 -2.30 5.30 4.74
C LYS A 62 -0.76 5.17 4.73
N GLY A 63 -0.23 3.97 4.44
CA GLY A 63 1.20 3.73 4.27
C GLY A 63 1.99 3.49 5.57
N LEU A 64 1.30 3.32 6.69
CA LEU A 64 1.90 2.96 7.96
C LEU A 64 1.96 1.44 8.10
N PRO A 65 3.14 0.84 8.40
CA PRO A 65 3.23 -0.59 8.63
C PRO A 65 2.28 -1.04 9.75
N PRO A 66 1.75 -2.28 9.68
CA PRO A 66 0.82 -2.79 10.68
C PRO A 66 1.43 -2.67 12.09
N GLY A 67 0.67 -2.07 13.02
CA GLY A 67 1.12 -1.78 14.39
C GLY A 67 1.79 -0.41 14.60
N SER A 68 2.01 0.37 13.53
CA SER A 68 2.44 1.76 13.65
C SER A 68 1.24 2.70 13.72
N ILE A 69 1.14 3.42 14.83
CA ILE A 69 0.15 4.49 15.03
C ILE A 69 0.78 5.77 14.48
N ASP A 70 0.08 6.48 13.58
CA ASP A 70 0.51 7.83 13.22
C ASP A 70 0.37 8.76 14.42
N ARG A 71 1.48 8.99 15.13
CA ARG A 71 1.51 9.96 16.25
C ARG A 71 1.77 11.38 15.77
N ARG A 72 1.89 11.61 14.46
CA ARG A 72 2.14 12.94 13.94
C ARG A 72 0.89 13.77 14.08
N ARG A 73 0.98 14.84 14.87
CA ARG A 73 -0.02 15.91 14.87
C ARG A 73 -0.04 16.54 13.46
N PRO A 74 -1.19 17.06 12.98
CA PRO A 74 -1.32 17.64 11.63
C PRO A 74 -0.28 18.73 11.30
N ASN A 75 0.35 19.34 12.31
CA ASN A 75 1.42 20.35 12.15
C ASN A 75 2.82 19.83 12.54
N SER A 76 3.10 18.52 12.40
CA SER A 76 4.43 18.01 12.73
C SER A 76 5.49 18.61 11.80
N PRO A 77 6.61 19.14 12.31
CA PRO A 77 7.63 19.75 11.48
C PRO A 77 8.24 18.73 10.50
N PRO A 78 8.65 19.17 9.29
CA PRO A 78 9.26 18.30 8.29
C PRO A 78 10.50 17.59 8.85
N ARG A 79 10.76 16.37 8.38
CA ARG A 79 11.93 15.57 8.79
C ARG A 79 13.25 16.28 8.46
N ARG A 80 13.27 17.14 7.43
CA ARG A 80 14.38 18.06 7.19
C ARG A 80 14.27 19.25 8.13
N ARG A 81 15.32 19.46 8.93
CA ARG A 81 15.49 20.70 9.68
C ARG A 81 15.80 21.81 8.69
N ALA A 82 15.41 23.05 8.99
CA ALA A 82 15.84 24.22 8.21
C ALA A 82 17.38 24.37 8.14
N THR A 83 18.09 23.71 9.06
CA THR A 83 19.56 23.62 9.13
C THR A 83 20.17 22.53 8.25
N ASP A 84 19.37 21.63 7.65
CA ASP A 84 19.93 20.56 6.83
C ASP A 84 20.45 21.16 5.50
N PRO A 85 21.71 20.88 5.12
CA PRO A 85 22.27 21.40 3.88
C PRO A 85 21.43 20.94 2.68
N LEU A 86 21.33 21.81 1.67
CA LEU A 86 20.75 21.42 0.39
C LEU A 86 21.55 20.25 -0.20
N PRO A 87 20.88 19.30 -0.89
CA PRO A 87 21.59 18.25 -1.59
C PRO A 87 22.62 18.89 -2.53
N ARG A 88 23.86 18.37 -2.50
CA ARG A 88 24.91 18.82 -3.42
C ARG A 88 24.43 18.56 -4.85
N ARG A 89 24.55 19.58 -5.72
CA ARG A 89 24.31 19.41 -7.15
C ARG A 89 25.22 18.29 -7.67
N ARG A 90 24.64 17.35 -8.43
CA ARG A 90 25.41 16.28 -9.06
C ARG A 90 26.08 16.81 -10.32
N ALA A 91 27.07 16.07 -10.83
CA ALA A 91 27.76 16.46 -12.06
C ALA A 91 26.79 16.55 -13.26
N GLU A 92 25.75 15.71 -13.27
CA GLU A 92 24.67 15.75 -14.27
C GLU A 92 23.72 16.98 -14.17
N ASP A 93 23.77 17.76 -13.08
CA ASP A 93 22.93 18.96 -12.91
C ASP A 93 23.60 20.24 -13.44
N LEU A 94 24.79 20.14 -14.04
CA LEU A 94 25.46 21.25 -14.71
C LEU A 94 24.81 21.49 -16.08
N PRO A 95 24.52 22.75 -16.46
CA PRO A 95 24.06 23.05 -17.81
C PRO A 95 25.12 22.60 -18.81
N PHE A 96 24.70 21.90 -19.87
CA PHE A 96 25.59 21.51 -20.95
C PHE A 96 26.19 22.76 -21.60
N ILE A 97 27.51 22.92 -21.51
CA ILE A 97 28.26 23.94 -22.21
C ILE A 97 28.77 23.27 -23.50
N PRO A 98 28.23 23.62 -24.69
CA PRO A 98 28.78 23.10 -25.94
C PRO A 98 30.23 23.60 -26.10
N PRO A 99 31.15 22.76 -26.61
CA PRO A 99 32.50 23.22 -26.92
C PRO A 99 32.42 24.35 -27.94
N GLU A 100 33.15 25.45 -27.69
CA GLU A 100 33.30 26.52 -28.67
C GLU A 100 33.89 25.93 -29.95
N LYS A 101 33.19 26.19 -31.06
CA LYS A 101 33.64 25.78 -32.38
C LYS A 101 34.77 26.75 -32.74
N ASP A 102 36.01 26.36 -32.45
CA ASP A 102 37.19 27.13 -32.83
C ASP A 102 37.16 27.38 -34.34
N GLY A 103 36.71 28.58 -34.70
CA GLY A 103 36.55 29.05 -36.07
C GLY A 103 37.88 29.52 -36.65
N ASN A 104 38.90 28.66 -36.67
CA ASN A 104 40.09 28.90 -37.48
C ASN A 104 40.28 27.74 -38.45
N GLY A 105 39.60 27.85 -39.59
CA GLY A 105 40.01 27.15 -40.80
C GLY A 105 41.23 27.83 -41.39
N ALA A 106 42.34 27.08 -41.51
CA ALA A 106 43.37 27.32 -42.50
C ALA A 106 44.18 26.01 -42.70
N ILE A 107 43.90 25.36 -43.83
CA ILE A 107 44.71 24.39 -44.61
C ILE A 107 45.21 23.14 -43.87
#